data_AF-A0A3E2CDA2-F1
#
_entry.id   AF-A0A3E2CDA2-F1
#
_cell.length_a   1.000
_cell.length_b   1.000
_cell.length_c   1.000
_cell.angle_alpha   90.00
_cell.angle_beta   90.00
_cell.angle_gamma   90.00
#
_symmetry.space_group_name_H-M   'P 1'
#
loop_
_entity.id
_entity.type
_entity.pdbx_description
1 polymer ?
#
loop_
_entity_poly.entity_id
_entity_poly.type
_entity_poly.pdbx_seq_one_letter_code
_entity_poly.pdbx_strand_id
1 'polypeptide(L)'
;FFCDYVTKKILNSREFGKTTVARQKLLNEGGLDIYTTMDITANTTAMNTARATIPVNDPSGFEVSIAAIKPGTGEVLGFGSNRIYDATDAARSDPTHTAINYAVDEQDGGGLGWQIGSTWKPINLVAWMLAGKSINQPVRTNTFYNNTEFSCARYKGIGRWSVRNSDGGNVNPETPLMGLVHSHNTIQAAMGAQLKLCAVAEAAKTLGYHNSPIGQEDVFSKNSLNPPMVIGAVQASPLTMANIYATLGANGVQCDPIAIKRVIDKNGRRLRVPSANCHQAIPKKIAQTVAYAINQGVAQPSGVAHAAQLAGGRKTFAKTGTNEQYYMTTAGFVPNKISAFVAIGNAEVQKSFNNMRINGVYRSAWYGVYIATPAWKKFMDDYLKAANVPIDNEYGKPDSKYMAGGKMPSLTPQMRQEDYAEQQRKRDEDARRQAAQDQAQANQGAASTDPATGGSSVTGDGRTSTSSGSGNTDGTGDTSSDDN
;
A
#
# COMPACT_ATOMS: atom_id res chain seq x y z
N PHE A 1 -15.56 11.64 -4.78
CA PHE A 1 -14.63 10.56 -5.20
C PHE A 1 -15.00 9.90 -6.53
N PHE A 2 -15.95 8.96 -6.63
CA PHE A 2 -16.20 8.26 -7.92
C PHE A 2 -16.60 9.21 -9.06
N CYS A 3 -17.48 10.19 -8.78
CA CYS A 3 -17.86 11.21 -9.77
C CYS A 3 -16.64 12.04 -10.22
N ASP A 4 -15.79 12.48 -9.29
CA ASP A 4 -14.55 13.20 -9.61
C ASP A 4 -13.65 12.36 -10.53
N TYR A 5 -13.41 11.09 -10.20
CA TYR A 5 -12.67 10.16 -11.05
C TYR A 5 -13.25 10.07 -12.48
N VAL A 6 -14.58 9.97 -12.62
CA VAL A 6 -15.26 9.98 -13.93
C VAL A 6 -15.00 11.29 -14.69
N THR A 7 -15.04 12.44 -14.01
CA THR A 7 -14.71 13.71 -14.67
C THR A 7 -13.26 13.72 -15.18
N LYS A 8 -12.29 13.24 -14.39
CA LYS A 8 -10.90 13.12 -14.81
C LYS A 8 -10.74 12.17 -15.99
N LYS A 9 -11.45 11.02 -16.01
CA LYS A 9 -11.43 10.11 -17.17
C LYS A 9 -11.92 10.80 -18.44
N ILE A 10 -12.96 11.63 -18.37
CA ILE A 10 -13.45 12.40 -19.53
C ILE A 10 -12.40 13.42 -19.98
N LEU A 11 -11.85 14.20 -19.04
CA LEU A 11 -10.87 15.25 -19.34
C LEU A 11 -9.56 14.69 -19.90
N ASN A 12 -9.17 13.46 -19.52
CA ASN A 12 -7.93 12.82 -19.95
C ASN A 12 -8.09 11.97 -21.23
N SER A 13 -9.32 11.58 -21.60
CA SER A 13 -9.57 10.71 -22.75
C SER A 13 -9.77 11.49 -24.06
N ARG A 14 -9.08 11.08 -25.13
CA ARG A 14 -9.17 11.74 -26.46
C ARG A 14 -10.50 11.47 -27.15
N GLU A 15 -11.23 10.45 -26.74
CA GLU A 15 -12.57 10.09 -27.23
C GLU A 15 -13.58 11.23 -27.03
N PHE A 16 -13.39 12.06 -26.01
CA PHE A 16 -14.30 13.16 -25.65
C PHE A 16 -13.89 14.51 -26.24
N GLY A 17 -12.78 14.58 -26.98
CA GLY A 17 -12.34 15.81 -27.64
C GLY A 17 -10.83 15.84 -27.91
N LYS A 18 -10.44 16.58 -28.95
CA LYS A 18 -9.04 16.69 -29.38
C LYS A 18 -8.14 17.45 -28.39
N THR A 19 -8.71 18.40 -27.65
CA THR A 19 -7.98 19.27 -26.71
C THR A 19 -8.62 19.21 -25.33
N THR A 20 -7.87 19.56 -24.29
CA THR A 20 -8.40 19.63 -22.91
C THR A 20 -9.53 20.65 -22.81
N VAL A 21 -9.41 21.80 -23.47
CA VAL A 21 -10.47 22.84 -23.52
C VAL A 21 -11.76 22.29 -24.15
N ALA A 22 -11.68 21.53 -25.24
CA ALA A 22 -12.85 20.94 -25.87
C ALA A 22 -13.53 19.90 -24.96
N ARG A 23 -12.74 19.10 -24.24
CA ARG A 23 -13.22 18.10 -23.28
C ARG A 23 -13.89 18.76 -22.07
N GLN A 24 -13.31 19.84 -21.55
CA GLN A 24 -13.90 20.62 -20.47
C GLN A 24 -15.23 21.26 -20.89
N LYS A 25 -15.28 21.86 -22.09
CA LYS A 25 -16.51 22.42 -22.64
C LYS A 25 -17.59 21.35 -22.80
N LEU A 26 -17.24 20.18 -23.33
CA LEU A 26 -18.17 19.06 -23.46
C LEU A 26 -18.70 18.60 -22.09
N LEU A 27 -17.84 18.51 -21.07
CA LEU A 27 -18.23 18.13 -19.72
C LEU A 27 -19.20 19.16 -19.10
N ASN A 28 -18.94 20.45 -19.28
CA ASN A 28 -19.71 21.52 -18.65
C ASN A 28 -21.03 21.83 -19.37
N GLU A 29 -21.02 21.80 -20.71
CA GLU A 29 -22.11 22.33 -21.56
C GLU A 29 -22.77 21.25 -22.43
N GLY A 30 -22.22 20.03 -22.45
CA GLY A 30 -22.65 18.96 -23.35
C GLY A 30 -23.99 18.33 -23.00
N GLY A 31 -24.53 18.60 -21.80
CA GLY A 31 -25.74 17.97 -21.27
C GLY A 31 -25.64 16.45 -21.33
N LEU A 32 -24.55 15.90 -20.79
CA LEU A 32 -24.20 14.49 -20.92
C LEU A 32 -24.96 13.61 -19.92
N ASP A 33 -25.56 12.53 -20.42
CA ASP A 33 -25.95 11.39 -19.59
C ASP A 33 -24.79 10.39 -19.54
N ILE A 34 -24.14 10.28 -18.37
CA ILE A 34 -22.96 9.42 -18.15
C ILE A 34 -23.36 8.19 -17.32
N TYR A 35 -23.27 7.02 -17.93
CA TYR A 35 -23.54 5.73 -17.30
C TYR A 35 -22.22 5.09 -16.91
N THR A 36 -22.01 4.94 -15.60
CA THR A 36 -20.71 4.54 -15.05
C THR A 36 -20.62 3.04 -14.79
N THR A 37 -19.44 2.59 -14.37
CA THR A 37 -19.21 1.21 -13.89
C THR A 37 -19.49 1.03 -12.41
N MET A 38 -19.84 2.10 -11.69
CA MET A 38 -20.02 2.08 -10.25
C MET A 38 -21.10 1.07 -9.84
N ASP A 39 -20.72 0.15 -8.95
CA ASP A 39 -21.63 -0.71 -8.22
C ASP A 39 -21.97 -0.01 -6.90
N ILE A 40 -23.23 0.40 -6.76
CA ILE A 40 -23.70 1.17 -5.59
C ILE A 40 -23.46 0.40 -4.29
N THR A 41 -23.63 -0.92 -4.31
CA THR A 41 -23.40 -1.79 -3.14
C THR A 41 -21.92 -1.82 -2.79
N ALA A 42 -21.03 -2.02 -3.77
CA ALA A 42 -19.59 -2.00 -3.54
C ALA A 42 -19.13 -0.64 -3.01
N ASN A 43 -19.52 0.46 -3.66
CA ASN A 43 -19.10 1.80 -3.27
C ASN A 43 -19.61 2.17 -1.86
N THR A 44 -20.88 1.91 -1.56
CA THR A 44 -21.46 2.20 -0.24
C THR A 44 -20.80 1.37 0.85
N THR A 45 -20.57 0.08 0.60
CA THR A 45 -19.90 -0.82 1.55
C THR A 45 -18.46 -0.39 1.80
N ALA A 46 -17.74 0.05 0.76
CA ALA A 46 -16.37 0.55 0.88
C ALA A 46 -16.30 1.84 1.73
N MET A 47 -17.19 2.81 1.48
CA MET A 47 -17.27 4.05 2.26
C MET A 47 -17.60 3.79 3.74
N ASN A 48 -18.60 2.95 3.99
CA ASN A 48 -19.00 2.58 5.36
C ASN A 48 -17.87 1.84 6.09
N THR A 49 -17.18 0.94 5.40
CA THR A 49 -16.06 0.19 5.98
C THR A 49 -14.88 1.11 6.30
N ALA A 50 -14.51 2.02 5.39
CA ALA A 50 -13.42 2.97 5.63
C ALA A 50 -13.69 3.83 6.88
N ARG A 51 -14.89 4.42 6.98
CA ARG A 51 -15.30 5.28 8.10
C ARG A 51 -15.47 4.53 9.43
N ALA A 52 -15.85 3.25 9.39
CA ALA A 52 -15.90 2.41 10.59
C ALA A 52 -14.50 1.95 11.04
N THR A 53 -13.55 1.84 10.10
CA THR A 53 -12.18 1.38 10.38
C THR A 53 -11.39 2.45 11.15
N ILE A 54 -11.38 3.68 10.62
CA ILE A 54 -10.86 4.88 11.31
C ILE A 54 -11.92 5.97 11.12
N PRO A 55 -12.62 6.40 12.19
CA PRO A 55 -13.60 7.48 12.13
C PRO A 55 -13.04 8.75 11.50
N VAL A 56 -13.91 9.53 10.84
CA VAL A 56 -13.51 10.75 10.13
C VAL A 56 -12.76 11.74 11.04
N ASN A 57 -13.18 11.82 12.31
CA ASN A 57 -12.65 12.71 13.34
C ASN A 57 -11.67 12.01 14.30
N ASP A 58 -11.13 10.84 13.91
CA ASP A 58 -10.16 10.13 14.74
C ASP A 58 -8.90 11.01 14.94
N PRO A 59 -8.44 11.21 16.20
CA PRO A 59 -7.30 12.09 16.50
C PRO A 59 -5.98 11.68 15.85
N SER A 60 -5.85 10.42 15.38
CA SER A 60 -4.65 10.00 14.65
C SER A 60 -4.47 10.78 13.35
N GLY A 61 -5.58 11.23 12.74
CA GLY A 61 -5.57 11.90 11.44
C GLY A 61 -5.14 11.01 10.29
N PHE A 62 -5.17 9.68 10.44
CA PHE A 62 -4.83 8.76 9.35
C PHE A 62 -5.99 8.57 8.38
N GLU A 63 -5.67 8.41 7.10
CA GLU A 63 -6.62 8.10 6.05
C GLU A 63 -6.80 6.58 5.89
N VAL A 64 -7.99 6.19 5.44
CA VAL A 64 -8.30 4.85 4.93
C VAL A 64 -8.77 5.01 3.50
N SER A 65 -8.11 4.34 2.56
CA SER A 65 -8.47 4.35 1.14
C SER A 65 -8.74 2.92 0.66
N ILE A 66 -9.88 2.71 0.01
CA ILE A 66 -10.31 1.42 -0.54
C ILE A 66 -10.61 1.60 -2.03
N ALA A 67 -10.08 0.73 -2.88
CA ALA A 67 -10.48 0.64 -4.28
C ALA A 67 -10.99 -0.78 -4.59
N ALA A 68 -12.08 -0.88 -5.33
CA ALA A 68 -12.66 -2.14 -5.77
C ALA A 68 -12.84 -2.17 -7.29
N ILE A 69 -12.47 -3.29 -7.90
CA ILE A 69 -12.52 -3.51 -9.36
C ILE A 69 -12.97 -4.94 -9.65
N LYS A 70 -13.68 -5.15 -10.76
CA LYS A 70 -14.13 -6.48 -11.18
C LYS A 70 -13.05 -7.19 -12.01
N PRO A 71 -12.57 -8.37 -11.57
CA PRO A 71 -11.61 -9.16 -12.34
C PRO A 71 -12.09 -9.49 -13.74
N GLY A 72 -11.23 -9.28 -14.73
CA GLY A 72 -11.46 -9.65 -16.13
C GLY A 72 -12.33 -8.67 -16.93
N THR A 73 -12.72 -7.53 -16.36
CA THR A 73 -13.54 -6.53 -17.09
C THR A 73 -12.98 -5.11 -17.07
N GLY A 74 -12.05 -4.80 -16.16
CA GLY A 74 -11.56 -3.44 -15.92
C GLY A 74 -12.59 -2.52 -15.26
N GLU A 75 -13.81 -2.99 -14.97
CA GLU A 75 -14.87 -2.16 -14.39
C GLU A 75 -14.53 -1.79 -12.95
N VAL A 76 -14.25 -0.49 -12.72
CA VAL A 76 -14.06 0.04 -11.36
C VAL A 76 -15.42 0.08 -10.67
N LEU A 77 -15.54 -0.65 -9.56
CA LEU A 77 -16.81 -0.85 -8.86
C LEU A 77 -17.09 0.24 -7.83
N GLY A 78 -16.07 0.76 -7.16
CA GLY A 78 -16.26 1.78 -6.14
C GLY A 78 -14.99 2.14 -5.39
N PHE A 79 -15.10 3.23 -4.63
CA PHE A 79 -14.05 3.71 -3.75
C PHE A 79 -14.58 3.89 -2.33
N GLY A 80 -13.73 3.65 -1.34
CA GLY A 80 -13.98 3.95 0.07
C GLY A 80 -12.96 4.96 0.59
N SER A 81 -13.42 5.95 1.35
CA SER A 81 -12.57 6.90 2.05
C SER A 81 -13.17 7.22 3.41
N ASN A 82 -12.33 7.34 4.45
CA ASN A 82 -12.77 7.86 5.73
C ASN A 82 -12.88 9.39 5.75
N ARG A 83 -12.47 10.10 4.70
CA ARG A 83 -12.67 11.54 4.52
C ARG A 83 -13.99 11.87 3.84
N ILE A 84 -14.44 13.11 4.00
CA ILE A 84 -15.59 13.66 3.29
C ILE A 84 -15.08 14.35 2.03
N TYR A 85 -15.67 14.04 0.88
CA TYR A 85 -15.31 14.72 -0.36
C TYR A 85 -15.84 16.16 -0.31
N ASP A 86 -14.94 17.13 -0.40
CA ASP A 86 -15.28 18.55 -0.49
C ASP A 86 -14.18 19.30 -1.26
N ALA A 87 -14.58 19.99 -2.32
CA ALA A 87 -13.69 20.74 -3.20
C ALA A 87 -13.80 22.27 -3.01
N THR A 88 -14.50 22.71 -1.96
CA THR A 88 -14.61 24.13 -1.61
C THR A 88 -13.34 24.63 -0.95
N ASP A 89 -13.06 25.93 -1.09
CA ASP A 89 -11.89 26.55 -0.44
C ASP A 89 -11.99 26.51 1.09
N ALA A 90 -13.21 26.55 1.64
CA ALA A 90 -13.46 26.46 3.08
C ALA A 90 -12.97 25.13 3.68
N ALA A 91 -13.07 24.03 2.92
CA ALA A 91 -12.68 22.69 3.38
C ALA A 91 -11.17 22.46 3.40
N ARG A 92 -10.35 23.34 2.81
CA ARG A 92 -8.89 23.13 2.68
C ARG A 92 -8.15 23.01 4.01
N SER A 93 -8.69 23.61 5.08
CA SER A 93 -8.08 23.59 6.41
C SER A 93 -8.69 22.54 7.34
N ASP A 94 -9.74 21.84 6.89
CA ASP A 94 -10.42 20.82 7.69
C ASP A 94 -9.84 19.43 7.36
N PRO A 95 -9.12 18.78 8.29
CA PRO A 95 -8.52 17.46 8.04
C PRO A 95 -9.54 16.34 7.87
N THR A 96 -10.83 16.60 8.11
CA THR A 96 -11.92 15.64 7.88
C THR A 96 -12.43 15.65 6.43
N HIS A 97 -12.06 16.67 5.65
CA HIS A 97 -12.48 16.90 4.28
C HIS A 97 -11.29 16.82 3.30
N THR A 98 -11.56 16.45 2.05
CA THR A 98 -10.55 16.49 0.97
C THR A 98 -11.21 16.45 -0.40
N ALA A 99 -10.56 17.07 -1.39
CA ALA A 99 -10.89 16.89 -2.80
C ALA A 99 -10.08 15.75 -3.45
N ILE A 100 -9.02 15.27 -2.78
CA ILE A 100 -8.07 14.30 -3.33
C ILE A 100 -8.65 12.90 -3.22
N ASN A 101 -8.78 12.21 -4.35
CA ASN A 101 -9.17 10.81 -4.35
C ASN A 101 -7.94 9.91 -4.13
N TYR A 102 -7.56 9.69 -2.87
CA TYR A 102 -6.40 8.84 -2.53
C TYR A 102 -6.49 7.38 -3.01
N ALA A 103 -7.57 6.97 -3.69
CA ALA A 103 -7.73 5.64 -4.27
C ALA A 103 -7.21 5.53 -5.71
N VAL A 104 -6.94 6.63 -6.40
CA VAL A 104 -6.56 6.67 -7.82
C VAL A 104 -5.22 7.39 -8.02
N ASP A 105 -4.70 7.34 -9.25
CA ASP A 105 -3.41 7.96 -9.57
C ASP A 105 -3.51 9.49 -9.61
N GLU A 106 -2.36 10.18 -9.50
CA GLU A 106 -2.31 11.65 -9.48
C GLU A 106 -2.97 12.26 -10.73
N GLN A 107 -2.68 11.69 -11.91
CA GLN A 107 -3.29 12.11 -13.17
C GLN A 107 -4.83 12.01 -13.19
N ASP A 108 -5.40 11.14 -12.35
CA ASP A 108 -6.82 10.84 -12.27
C ASP A 108 -7.50 11.48 -11.03
N GLY A 109 -6.84 12.47 -10.40
CA GLY A 109 -7.37 13.23 -9.25
C GLY A 109 -6.94 12.70 -7.88
N GLY A 110 -5.98 11.77 -7.85
CA GLY A 110 -5.38 11.25 -6.64
C GLY A 110 -4.11 12.00 -6.20
N GLY A 111 -3.35 11.37 -5.30
CA GLY A 111 -2.08 11.89 -4.80
C GLY A 111 -0.87 11.14 -5.37
N LEU A 112 0.29 11.28 -4.72
CA LEU A 112 1.54 10.61 -5.12
C LEU A 112 1.49 9.06 -5.02
N GLY A 113 0.39 8.51 -4.51
CA GLY A 113 0.22 7.08 -4.28
C GLY A 113 0.74 6.65 -2.92
N TRP A 114 0.60 5.36 -2.64
CA TRP A 114 0.91 4.76 -1.36
C TRP A 114 2.13 3.86 -1.52
N GLN A 115 2.98 3.81 -0.49
CA GLN A 115 3.98 2.75 -0.41
C GLN A 115 3.28 1.43 -0.10
N ILE A 116 3.28 0.52 -1.07
CA ILE A 116 2.42 -0.67 -1.04
C ILE A 116 2.97 -1.79 -0.13
N GLY A 117 4.29 -1.80 0.11
CA GLY A 117 4.96 -2.81 0.93
C GLY A 117 4.74 -4.24 0.43
N SER A 118 4.62 -5.19 1.36
CA SER A 118 4.58 -6.62 1.04
C SER A 118 3.43 -7.10 0.12
N THR A 119 2.44 -6.27 -0.21
CA THR A 119 1.45 -6.59 -1.27
C THR A 119 2.07 -6.63 -2.67
N TRP A 120 3.31 -6.16 -2.85
CA TRP A 120 4.10 -6.30 -4.08
C TRP A 120 4.56 -7.75 -4.34
N LYS A 121 4.82 -8.54 -3.28
CA LYS A 121 5.52 -9.84 -3.38
C LYS A 121 4.92 -10.84 -4.38
N PRO A 122 3.60 -10.91 -4.60
CA PRO A 122 3.04 -11.74 -5.67
C PRO A 122 3.58 -11.41 -7.07
N ILE A 123 3.95 -10.15 -7.35
CA ILE A 123 4.56 -9.73 -8.62
C ILE A 123 5.93 -10.37 -8.81
N ASN A 124 6.76 -10.40 -7.75
CA ASN A 124 8.05 -11.12 -7.79
C ASN A 124 7.85 -12.61 -8.07
N LEU A 125 6.79 -13.21 -7.51
CA LEU A 125 6.49 -14.63 -7.74
C LEU A 125 6.04 -14.89 -9.18
N VAL A 126 5.29 -13.96 -9.80
CA VAL A 126 5.00 -14.00 -11.24
C VAL A 126 6.29 -13.94 -12.05
N ALA A 127 7.18 -12.97 -11.77
CA ALA A 127 8.47 -12.85 -12.46
C ALA A 127 9.32 -14.12 -12.33
N TRP A 128 9.34 -14.72 -11.14
CA TRP A 128 10.05 -15.97 -10.85
C TRP A 128 9.55 -17.14 -11.70
N MET A 129 8.23 -17.31 -11.82
CA MET A 129 7.65 -18.36 -12.64
C MET A 129 7.75 -18.09 -14.14
N LEU A 130 7.70 -16.82 -14.58
CA LEU A 130 7.99 -16.44 -15.97
C LEU A 130 9.43 -16.79 -16.36
N ALA A 131 10.37 -16.70 -15.43
CA ALA A 131 11.73 -17.21 -15.60
C ALA A 131 11.85 -18.74 -15.52
N GLY A 132 10.73 -19.47 -15.48
CA GLY A 132 10.67 -20.93 -15.47
C GLY A 132 11.03 -21.58 -14.13
N LYS A 133 11.10 -20.82 -13.05
CA LYS A 133 11.54 -21.31 -11.73
C LYS A 133 10.36 -21.78 -10.88
N SER A 134 10.63 -22.75 -10.02
CA SER A 134 9.64 -23.34 -9.12
C SER A 134 9.48 -22.54 -7.83
N ILE A 135 8.26 -22.49 -7.29
CA ILE A 135 7.97 -21.80 -6.03
C ILE A 135 8.45 -22.59 -4.81
N ASN A 136 8.80 -23.86 -4.97
CA ASN A 136 9.34 -24.73 -3.91
C ASN A 136 10.86 -24.88 -3.97
N GLN A 137 11.51 -24.30 -4.99
CA GLN A 137 12.96 -24.31 -5.07
C GLN A 137 13.57 -23.59 -3.85
N PRO A 138 14.43 -24.25 -3.06
CA PRO A 138 15.16 -23.58 -1.97
C PRO A 138 16.13 -22.56 -2.55
N VAL A 139 16.10 -21.35 -2.00
CA VAL A 139 16.95 -20.23 -2.40
C VAL A 139 17.75 -19.78 -1.18
N ARG A 140 19.06 -19.56 -1.38
CA ARG A 140 19.91 -18.97 -0.34
C ARG A 140 19.60 -17.49 -0.18
N THR A 141 19.43 -17.05 1.06
CA THR A 141 19.04 -15.67 1.41
C THR A 141 20.10 -15.02 2.28
N ASN A 142 20.21 -13.70 2.18
CA ASN A 142 21.13 -12.88 2.97
C ASN A 142 20.40 -11.65 3.52
N THR A 143 21.03 -10.96 4.46
CA THR A 143 20.55 -9.65 4.97
C THR A 143 21.27 -8.45 4.35
N PHE A 144 22.29 -8.71 3.53
CA PHE A 144 23.08 -7.69 2.86
C PHE A 144 23.36 -8.11 1.42
N TYR A 145 23.12 -7.20 0.48
CA TYR A 145 23.37 -7.40 -0.94
C TYR A 145 24.13 -6.21 -1.51
N ASN A 146 25.02 -6.47 -2.46
CA ASN A 146 25.55 -5.40 -3.32
C ASN A 146 24.48 -5.02 -4.34
N ASN A 147 24.26 -3.73 -4.54
CA ASN A 147 23.25 -3.26 -5.49
C ASN A 147 23.56 -3.70 -6.93
N THR A 148 24.83 -3.98 -7.25
CA THR A 148 25.26 -4.55 -8.54
C THR A 148 24.68 -5.93 -8.82
N GLU A 149 24.30 -6.69 -7.79
CA GLU A 149 23.65 -8.00 -7.94
C GLU A 149 22.27 -7.88 -8.60
N PHE A 150 21.64 -6.70 -8.53
CA PHE A 150 20.32 -6.44 -9.12
C PHE A 150 20.39 -5.75 -10.50
N SER A 151 21.60 -5.43 -10.98
CA SER A 151 21.81 -4.67 -12.22
C SER A 151 21.21 -5.34 -13.46
N CYS A 152 20.69 -4.49 -14.36
CA CYS A 152 20.18 -4.87 -15.67
C CYS A 152 20.36 -3.69 -16.64
N ALA A 153 19.90 -3.82 -17.90
CA ALA A 153 20.09 -2.77 -18.92
C ALA A 153 19.54 -1.38 -18.52
N ARG A 154 18.50 -1.32 -17.68
CA ARG A 154 17.87 -0.07 -17.22
C ARG A 154 18.31 0.37 -15.82
N TYR A 155 19.09 -0.44 -15.11
CA TYR A 155 19.50 -0.17 -13.72
C TYR A 155 20.95 -0.59 -13.49
N LYS A 156 21.80 0.36 -13.09
CA LYS A 156 23.18 0.10 -12.67
C LYS A 156 23.29 0.37 -11.17
N GLY A 157 23.33 -0.70 -10.38
CA GLY A 157 23.38 -0.58 -8.93
C GLY A 157 24.74 -0.11 -8.43
N ILE A 158 24.72 0.80 -7.45
CA ILE A 158 25.89 1.28 -6.72
C ILE A 158 25.59 1.16 -5.23
N GLY A 159 26.60 0.82 -4.43
CA GLY A 159 26.47 0.67 -2.98
C GLY A 159 25.86 -0.67 -2.56
N ARG A 160 25.34 -0.70 -1.33
CA ARG A 160 24.83 -1.91 -0.68
C ARG A 160 23.45 -1.65 -0.12
N TRP A 161 22.64 -2.70 -0.03
CA TRP A 161 21.33 -2.67 0.58
C TRP A 161 21.26 -3.68 1.72
N SER A 162 20.81 -3.20 2.88
CA SER A 162 20.50 -4.02 4.05
C SER A 162 19.02 -4.32 4.07
N VAL A 163 18.66 -5.59 4.24
CA VAL A 163 17.28 -6.08 4.26
C VAL A 163 17.13 -7.11 5.37
N ARG A 164 16.02 -7.05 6.11
CA ARG A 164 15.69 -7.98 7.20
C ARG A 164 14.21 -8.34 7.13
N ASN A 165 13.86 -9.49 7.71
CA ASN A 165 12.46 -9.83 7.95
C ASN A 165 11.88 -8.93 9.05
N SER A 166 10.55 -8.77 9.06
CA SER A 166 9.85 -7.86 9.98
C SER A 166 9.93 -8.28 11.45
N ASP A 167 10.13 -9.57 11.70
CA ASP A 167 10.42 -10.19 13.00
C ASP A 167 11.93 -10.25 13.29
N GLY A 168 12.75 -9.58 12.48
CA GLY A 168 14.20 -9.59 12.57
C GLY A 168 14.85 -10.76 11.81
N GLY A 169 16.16 -10.66 11.63
CA GLY A 169 16.97 -11.77 11.11
C GLY A 169 16.74 -12.16 9.65
N ASN A 170 16.95 -13.44 9.37
CA ASN A 170 16.97 -14.08 8.05
C ASN A 170 16.54 -15.55 8.14
N VAL A 171 15.84 -16.06 7.13
CA VAL A 171 15.56 -17.50 6.97
C VAL A 171 16.33 -18.01 5.76
N ASN A 172 17.27 -18.94 5.97
CA ASN A 172 18.18 -19.41 4.94
C ASN A 172 18.47 -20.93 5.04
N PRO A 173 18.27 -21.72 3.97
CA PRO A 173 17.57 -21.36 2.74
C PRO A 173 16.05 -21.24 2.96
N GLU A 174 15.37 -20.57 2.04
CA GLU A 174 13.91 -20.44 2.04
C GLU A 174 13.34 -20.66 0.63
N THR A 175 12.10 -21.15 0.53
CA THR A 175 11.40 -21.27 -0.76
C THR A 175 10.56 -20.02 -1.04
N PRO A 176 10.38 -19.61 -2.31
CA PRO A 176 9.47 -18.52 -2.67
C PRO A 176 8.04 -18.68 -2.12
N LEU A 177 7.53 -19.91 -2.01
CA LEU A 177 6.23 -20.20 -1.42
C LEU A 177 6.20 -19.80 0.06
N MET A 178 7.12 -20.31 0.88
CA MET A 178 7.16 -19.97 2.31
C MET A 178 7.45 -18.48 2.53
N GLY A 179 8.32 -17.92 1.70
CA GLY A 179 8.58 -16.49 1.67
C GLY A 179 7.34 -15.63 1.42
N LEU A 180 6.39 -16.11 0.63
CA LEU A 180 5.12 -15.41 0.41
C LEU A 180 4.13 -15.65 1.57
N VAL A 181 4.05 -16.88 2.10
CA VAL A 181 3.17 -17.28 3.22
C VAL A 181 3.51 -16.51 4.49
N HIS A 182 4.80 -16.39 4.82
CA HIS A 182 5.30 -15.67 5.99
C HIS A 182 5.68 -14.23 5.69
N SER A 183 5.67 -13.84 4.41
CA SER A 183 6.00 -12.49 3.97
C SER A 183 7.41 -12.07 4.38
N HIS A 184 8.38 -12.97 4.30
CA HIS A 184 9.79 -12.68 4.54
C HIS A 184 10.37 -11.80 3.43
N ASN A 185 11.28 -10.90 3.79
CA ASN A 185 11.89 -9.91 2.90
C ASN A 185 13.17 -10.46 2.25
N THR A 186 13.96 -11.25 2.99
CA THR A 186 15.28 -11.70 2.53
C THR A 186 15.19 -12.65 1.33
N ILE A 187 14.18 -13.52 1.29
CA ILE A 187 13.86 -14.33 0.11
C ILE A 187 13.43 -13.50 -1.12
N GLN A 188 12.73 -12.38 -0.92
CA GLN A 188 12.36 -11.49 -2.03
C GLN A 188 13.59 -10.77 -2.60
N ALA A 189 14.51 -10.36 -1.73
CA ALA A 189 15.81 -9.83 -2.14
C ALA A 189 16.62 -10.88 -2.91
N ALA A 190 16.67 -12.13 -2.43
CA ALA A 190 17.36 -13.23 -3.11
C ALA A 190 16.75 -13.54 -4.48
N MET A 191 15.41 -13.56 -4.59
CA MET A 191 14.71 -13.70 -5.86
C MET A 191 15.06 -12.54 -6.81
N GLY A 192 15.00 -11.30 -6.31
CA GLY A 192 15.34 -10.10 -7.07
C GLY A 192 16.78 -10.10 -7.59
N ALA A 193 17.76 -10.54 -6.80
CA ALA A 193 19.16 -10.62 -7.21
C ALA A 193 19.39 -11.65 -8.32
N GLN A 194 18.64 -12.76 -8.32
CA GLN A 194 18.68 -13.76 -9.39
C GLN A 194 17.94 -13.31 -10.66
N LEU A 195 16.80 -12.63 -10.50
CA LEU A 195 15.98 -12.16 -11.62
C LEU A 195 16.52 -10.89 -12.28
N LYS A 196 17.25 -10.07 -11.52
CA LYS A 196 17.57 -8.66 -11.82
C LYS A 196 16.31 -7.78 -11.84
N LEU A 197 16.47 -6.46 -11.63
CA LEU A 197 15.31 -5.56 -11.49
C LEU A 197 14.45 -5.48 -12.75
N CYS A 198 15.04 -5.57 -13.94
CA CYS A 198 14.28 -5.43 -15.19
C CYS A 198 13.22 -6.53 -15.32
N ALA A 199 13.51 -7.78 -14.95
CA ALA A 199 12.52 -8.87 -15.03
C ALA A 199 11.35 -8.66 -14.05
N VAL A 200 11.64 -8.10 -12.86
CA VAL A 200 10.62 -7.75 -11.87
C VAL A 200 9.75 -6.59 -12.37
N ALA A 201 10.37 -5.55 -12.93
CA ALA A 201 9.69 -4.40 -13.51
C ALA A 201 8.83 -4.77 -14.73
N GLU A 202 9.32 -5.63 -15.63
CA GLU A 202 8.53 -6.12 -16.76
C GLU A 202 7.32 -6.94 -16.32
N ALA A 203 7.48 -7.80 -15.29
CA ALA A 203 6.36 -8.56 -14.74
C ALA A 203 5.32 -7.62 -14.10
N ALA A 204 5.77 -6.59 -13.37
CA ALA A 204 4.87 -5.57 -12.81
C ALA A 204 4.08 -4.87 -13.91
N LYS A 205 4.77 -4.36 -14.95
CA LYS A 205 4.16 -3.68 -16.10
C LYS A 205 3.17 -4.57 -16.84
N THR A 206 3.52 -5.85 -17.05
CA THR A 206 2.66 -6.87 -17.65
C THR A 206 1.36 -7.06 -16.86
N LEU A 207 1.42 -6.99 -15.53
CA LEU A 207 0.24 -7.09 -14.66
C LEU A 207 -0.57 -5.78 -14.57
N GLY A 208 -0.16 -4.72 -15.27
CA GLY A 208 -0.83 -3.41 -15.27
C GLY A 208 -0.32 -2.44 -14.19
N TYR A 209 0.81 -2.74 -13.54
CA TYR A 209 1.41 -1.80 -12.59
C TYR A 209 1.97 -0.57 -13.31
N HIS A 210 1.74 0.58 -12.70
CA HIS A 210 2.40 1.85 -12.97
C HIS A 210 2.46 2.66 -11.68
N ASN A 211 3.36 3.63 -11.61
CA ASN A 211 3.41 4.53 -10.46
C ASN A 211 2.32 5.59 -10.55
N SER A 212 1.89 6.08 -9.40
CA SER A 212 0.88 7.14 -9.29
C SER A 212 1.37 8.53 -9.70
N PRO A 213 2.60 8.98 -9.36
CA PRO A 213 3.03 10.35 -9.63
C PRO A 213 3.18 10.67 -11.12
N ILE A 214 2.73 11.85 -11.52
CA ILE A 214 2.81 12.36 -12.90
C ILE A 214 4.28 12.48 -13.33
N GLY A 215 4.58 12.03 -14.54
CA GLY A 215 5.93 12.02 -15.11
C GLY A 215 6.86 10.93 -14.57
N GLN A 216 6.38 10.08 -13.65
CA GLN A 216 7.11 8.93 -13.10
C GLN A 216 6.33 7.61 -13.27
N GLU A 217 5.28 7.59 -14.09
CA GLU A 217 4.32 6.51 -14.20
C GLU A 217 4.97 5.19 -14.60
N ASP A 218 6.02 5.23 -15.44
CA ASP A 218 6.74 4.02 -15.83
C ASP A 218 7.47 3.42 -14.61
N VAL A 219 7.27 2.13 -14.36
CA VAL A 219 7.95 1.36 -13.30
C VAL A 219 9.47 1.34 -13.46
N PHE A 220 9.97 1.58 -14.68
CA PHE A 220 11.39 1.75 -14.98
C PHE A 220 11.97 3.11 -14.57
N SER A 221 11.15 4.04 -14.10
CA SER A 221 11.62 5.33 -13.60
C SER A 221 12.46 5.16 -12.33
N LYS A 222 13.26 6.19 -12.02
CA LYS A 222 14.10 6.22 -10.81
C LYS A 222 13.27 6.17 -9.52
N ASN A 223 11.99 6.52 -9.58
CA ASN A 223 11.06 6.43 -8.46
C ASN A 223 10.94 4.99 -7.93
N SER A 224 10.98 4.00 -8.82
CA SER A 224 10.71 2.60 -8.45
C SER A 224 11.85 1.65 -8.76
N LEU A 225 12.70 1.93 -9.75
CA LEU A 225 13.72 0.97 -10.21
C LEU A 225 14.97 0.95 -9.32
N ASN A 226 14.83 0.41 -8.11
CA ASN A 226 15.90 0.17 -7.14
C ASN A 226 15.63 -1.12 -6.32
N PRO A 227 16.61 -1.72 -5.62
CA PRO A 227 16.44 -3.02 -4.97
C PRO A 227 15.29 -3.10 -3.94
N PRO A 228 15.06 -2.08 -3.09
CA PRO A 228 13.87 -2.01 -2.25
C PRO A 228 12.52 -2.24 -2.95
N MET A 229 12.41 -2.07 -4.28
CA MET A 229 11.18 -2.36 -5.02
C MET A 229 10.68 -3.78 -4.81
N VAL A 230 11.58 -4.76 -4.61
CA VAL A 230 11.21 -6.17 -4.43
C VAL A 230 10.50 -6.43 -3.10
N ILE A 231 10.52 -5.47 -2.17
CA ILE A 231 9.72 -5.50 -0.93
C ILE A 231 8.59 -4.45 -0.94
N GLY A 232 8.34 -3.82 -2.10
CA GLY A 232 7.24 -2.89 -2.31
C GLY A 232 7.52 -1.45 -1.89
N ALA A 233 8.79 -1.02 -1.92
CA ALA A 233 9.17 0.38 -1.79
C ALA A 233 8.91 1.13 -3.13
N VAL A 234 7.64 1.22 -3.51
CA VAL A 234 7.14 1.84 -4.75
C VAL A 234 5.84 2.58 -4.46
N GLN A 235 5.51 3.60 -5.26
CA GLN A 235 4.35 4.46 -5.03
C GLN A 235 3.23 4.17 -6.05
N ALA A 236 2.15 3.56 -5.61
CA ALA A 236 1.00 3.23 -6.46
C ALA A 236 -0.34 3.56 -5.80
N SER A 237 -1.35 3.83 -6.61
CA SER A 237 -2.71 3.98 -6.12
C SER A 237 -3.31 2.64 -5.68
N PRO A 238 -4.26 2.65 -4.72
CA PRO A 238 -5.08 1.49 -4.38
C PRO A 238 -5.75 0.85 -5.60
N LEU A 239 -6.22 1.65 -6.56
CA LEU A 239 -6.83 1.14 -7.79
C LEU A 239 -5.84 0.34 -8.64
N THR A 240 -4.62 0.84 -8.82
CA THR A 240 -3.56 0.11 -9.56
C THR A 240 -3.27 -1.24 -8.92
N MET A 241 -3.14 -1.28 -7.60
CA MET A 241 -2.91 -2.55 -6.89
C MET A 241 -4.13 -3.46 -6.90
N ALA A 242 -5.35 -2.93 -6.76
CA ALA A 242 -6.58 -3.70 -6.89
C ALA A 242 -6.66 -4.36 -8.28
N ASN A 243 -6.25 -3.66 -9.35
CA ASN A 243 -6.25 -4.18 -10.71
C ASN A 243 -5.23 -5.32 -10.94
N ILE A 244 -4.04 -5.22 -10.34
CA ILE A 244 -3.04 -6.31 -10.38
C ILE A 244 -3.62 -7.60 -9.77
N TYR A 245 -4.26 -7.48 -8.61
CA TYR A 245 -4.92 -8.63 -7.96
C TYR A 245 -6.14 -9.10 -8.75
N ALA A 246 -6.81 -8.20 -9.48
CA ALA A 246 -7.89 -8.55 -10.40
C ALA A 246 -7.37 -9.39 -11.58
N THR A 247 -6.19 -9.07 -12.10
CA THR A 247 -5.52 -9.86 -13.14
C THR A 247 -5.21 -11.27 -12.64
N LEU A 248 -4.71 -11.39 -11.42
CA LEU A 248 -4.49 -12.70 -10.77
C LEU A 248 -5.81 -13.45 -10.54
N GLY A 249 -6.90 -12.75 -10.20
CA GLY A 249 -8.24 -13.30 -10.03
C GLY A 249 -9.01 -13.58 -11.32
N ALA A 250 -8.46 -13.19 -12.47
CA ALA A 250 -9.03 -13.37 -13.81
C ALA A 250 -8.17 -14.30 -14.68
N ASN A 251 -7.51 -15.29 -14.08
CA ASN A 251 -6.63 -16.23 -14.78
C ASN A 251 -5.51 -15.56 -15.60
N GLY A 252 -5.03 -14.38 -15.20
CA GLY A 252 -3.96 -13.66 -15.89
C GLY A 252 -4.44 -12.74 -17.02
N VAL A 253 -5.74 -12.50 -17.15
CA VAL A 253 -6.29 -11.47 -18.04
C VAL A 253 -6.15 -10.11 -17.37
N GLN A 254 -5.32 -9.24 -17.93
CA GLN A 254 -5.19 -7.85 -17.50
C GLN A 254 -6.17 -7.00 -18.32
N CYS A 255 -6.77 -6.02 -17.65
CA CYS A 255 -7.62 -5.01 -18.26
C CYS A 255 -7.24 -3.65 -17.69
N ASP A 256 -7.35 -2.61 -18.51
CA ASP A 256 -7.21 -1.23 -18.07
C ASP A 256 -8.45 -0.80 -17.27
N PRO A 257 -8.29 -0.13 -16.12
CA PRO A 257 -9.41 0.34 -15.33
C PRO A 257 -10.29 1.34 -16.11
N ILE A 258 -11.59 1.05 -16.19
CA ILE A 258 -12.61 1.90 -16.82
C ILE A 258 -13.68 2.30 -15.81
N ALA A 259 -14.15 3.54 -15.93
CA ALA A 259 -15.19 4.12 -15.07
C ALA A 259 -16.52 4.35 -15.79
N ILE A 260 -16.53 4.27 -17.13
CA ILE A 260 -17.62 4.74 -17.99
C ILE A 260 -18.04 3.62 -18.94
N LYS A 261 -19.32 3.25 -18.92
CA LYS A 261 -19.92 2.25 -19.82
C LYS A 261 -20.50 2.88 -21.08
N ARG A 262 -21.12 4.05 -20.93
CA ARG A 262 -21.83 4.74 -22.01
C ARG A 262 -21.97 6.22 -21.69
N VAL A 263 -21.86 7.05 -22.72
CA VAL A 263 -22.17 8.49 -22.65
C VAL A 263 -23.12 8.83 -23.79
N ILE A 264 -24.16 9.59 -23.48
CA ILE A 264 -25.11 10.15 -24.46
C ILE A 264 -25.05 11.67 -24.31
N ASP A 265 -24.93 12.40 -25.43
CA ASP A 265 -24.99 13.87 -25.40
C ASP A 265 -26.44 14.39 -25.41
N LYS A 266 -26.62 15.69 -25.19
CA LYS A 266 -27.95 16.34 -25.14
C LYS A 266 -28.83 16.13 -26.39
N ASN A 267 -28.23 15.73 -27.52
CA ASN A 267 -28.95 15.48 -28.77
C ASN A 267 -29.31 13.98 -28.92
N GLY A 268 -29.10 13.16 -27.89
CA GLY A 268 -29.34 11.72 -27.92
C GLY A 268 -28.24 10.92 -28.62
N ARG A 269 -27.12 11.54 -29.01
CA ARG A 269 -26.04 10.84 -29.72
C ARG A 269 -25.13 10.12 -28.73
N ARG A 270 -24.89 8.84 -28.99
CA ARG A 270 -23.94 8.02 -28.21
C ARG A 270 -22.51 8.40 -28.55
N LEU A 271 -21.73 8.77 -27.54
CA LEU A 271 -20.30 9.04 -27.68
C LEU A 271 -19.48 7.75 -27.50
N ARG A 272 -18.35 7.66 -28.19
CA ARG A 272 -17.37 6.59 -27.95
C ARG A 272 -16.77 6.78 -26.56
N VAL A 273 -16.56 5.67 -25.85
CA VAL A 273 -15.90 5.63 -24.55
C VAL A 273 -14.68 4.72 -24.62
N PRO A 274 -13.64 4.93 -23.79
CA PRO A 274 -12.49 4.04 -23.73
C PRO A 274 -12.90 2.59 -23.43
N SER A 275 -12.28 1.63 -24.12
CA SER A 275 -12.43 0.21 -23.78
C SER A 275 -11.43 -0.18 -22.68
N ALA A 276 -11.70 -1.29 -22.00
CA ALA A 276 -10.81 -1.82 -20.95
C ALA A 276 -9.58 -2.58 -21.50
N ASN A 277 -9.38 -2.61 -22.83
CA ASN A 277 -8.20 -3.23 -23.48
C ASN A 277 -7.78 -4.61 -22.90
N CYS A 278 -8.76 -5.46 -22.57
CA CYS A 278 -8.50 -6.71 -21.90
C CYS A 278 -7.69 -7.68 -22.77
N HIS A 279 -6.63 -8.26 -22.22
CA HIS A 279 -5.79 -9.23 -22.91
C HIS A 279 -5.14 -10.23 -21.95
N GLN A 280 -4.73 -11.39 -22.46
CA GLN A 280 -4.03 -12.40 -21.67
C GLN A 280 -2.58 -11.95 -21.42
N ALA A 281 -2.31 -11.39 -20.24
CA ALA A 281 -1.01 -10.82 -19.90
C ALA A 281 -0.01 -11.85 -19.37
N ILE A 282 -0.48 -12.79 -18.53
CA ILE A 282 0.33 -13.90 -18.04
C ILE A 282 -0.38 -15.24 -18.28
N PRO A 283 0.33 -16.38 -18.43
CA PRO A 283 -0.31 -17.68 -18.56
C PRO A 283 -1.23 -18.01 -17.39
N LYS A 284 -2.42 -18.56 -17.67
CA LYS A 284 -3.39 -19.04 -16.65
C LYS A 284 -2.75 -19.89 -15.57
N LYS A 285 -1.84 -20.79 -15.94
CA LYS A 285 -1.11 -21.68 -15.03
C LYS A 285 -0.28 -20.92 -13.99
N ILE A 286 0.32 -19.78 -14.38
CA ILE A 286 1.07 -18.90 -13.46
C ILE A 286 0.08 -18.20 -12.53
N ALA A 287 -0.98 -17.58 -13.05
CA ALA A 287 -1.98 -16.90 -12.24
C ALA A 287 -2.61 -17.82 -11.17
N GLN A 288 -2.98 -19.05 -11.56
CA GLN A 288 -3.50 -20.08 -10.66
C GLN A 288 -2.49 -20.52 -9.59
N THR A 289 -1.21 -20.63 -9.94
CA THR A 289 -0.15 -21.00 -8.99
C THR A 289 0.16 -19.86 -8.01
N VAL A 290 0.17 -18.60 -8.47
CA VAL A 290 0.26 -17.44 -7.56
C VAL A 290 -0.94 -17.40 -6.62
N ALA A 291 -2.15 -17.60 -7.15
CA ALA A 291 -3.36 -17.63 -6.32
C ALA A 291 -3.28 -18.74 -5.26
N TYR A 292 -2.80 -19.93 -5.63
CA TYR A 292 -2.51 -20.99 -4.66
C TYR A 292 -1.56 -20.50 -3.55
N ALA A 293 -0.41 -19.90 -3.92
CA ALA A 293 0.58 -19.43 -2.95
C ALA A 293 0.03 -18.31 -2.04
N ILE A 294 -0.76 -17.37 -2.57
CA ILE A 294 -1.46 -16.36 -1.78
C ILE A 294 -2.44 -17.02 -0.80
N ASN A 295 -3.23 -17.99 -1.27
CA ASN A 295 -4.17 -18.71 -0.43
C ASN A 295 -3.47 -19.48 0.70
N GLN A 296 -2.26 -20.02 0.48
CA GLN A 296 -1.50 -20.65 1.55
C GLN A 296 -1.18 -19.69 2.70
N GLY A 297 -0.98 -18.39 2.42
CA GLY A 297 -0.82 -17.36 3.43
C GLY A 297 -2.06 -17.13 4.31
N VAL A 298 -3.24 -17.53 3.83
CA VAL A 298 -4.51 -17.44 4.57
C VAL A 298 -4.88 -18.79 5.21
N ALA A 299 -4.70 -19.89 4.47
CA ALA A 299 -5.13 -21.22 4.89
C ALA A 299 -4.25 -21.82 5.98
N GLN A 300 -2.95 -21.49 6.02
CA GLN A 300 -2.03 -22.00 7.03
C GLN A 300 -2.14 -21.17 8.32
N PRO A 301 -2.20 -21.81 9.52
CA PRO A 301 -2.23 -21.10 10.80
C PRO A 301 -1.03 -20.16 11.03
N SER A 302 0.14 -20.49 10.44
CA SER A 302 1.35 -19.66 10.52
C SER A 302 1.42 -18.56 9.47
N GLY A 303 0.50 -18.54 8.50
CA GLY A 303 0.49 -17.53 7.44
C GLY A 303 0.12 -16.15 7.97
N VAL A 304 0.84 -15.11 7.52
CA VAL A 304 0.60 -13.74 8.00
C VAL A 304 -0.75 -13.15 7.58
N ALA A 305 -1.43 -13.79 6.63
CA ALA A 305 -2.75 -13.39 6.15
C ALA A 305 -3.87 -14.29 6.70
N HIS A 306 -3.61 -15.14 7.71
CA HIS A 306 -4.59 -16.07 8.25
C HIS A 306 -5.91 -15.40 8.67
N ALA A 307 -5.81 -14.22 9.31
CA ALA A 307 -6.96 -13.42 9.73
C ALA A 307 -7.83 -12.86 8.57
N ALA A 308 -7.37 -12.93 7.32
CA ALA A 308 -8.12 -12.47 6.16
C ALA A 308 -9.23 -13.44 5.72
N GLN A 309 -9.26 -14.67 6.26
CA GLN A 309 -10.20 -15.73 5.88
C GLN A 309 -11.65 -15.22 5.81
N LEU A 310 -12.22 -15.21 4.61
CA LEU A 310 -13.60 -14.78 4.35
C LEU A 310 -14.62 -15.74 4.95
N ALA A 311 -15.82 -15.22 5.23
CA ALA A 311 -16.90 -15.96 5.87
C ALA A 311 -17.37 -17.17 5.05
N GLY A 312 -18.04 -18.11 5.72
CA GLY A 312 -18.64 -19.30 5.09
C GLY A 312 -17.64 -20.33 4.56
N GLY A 313 -16.37 -20.26 4.96
CA GLY A 313 -15.33 -21.18 4.46
C GLY A 313 -14.91 -20.91 3.02
N ARG A 314 -15.13 -19.69 2.53
CA ARG A 314 -14.71 -19.28 1.18
C ARG A 314 -13.18 -19.30 1.07
N LYS A 315 -12.66 -20.01 0.08
CA LYS A 315 -11.23 -20.00 -0.25
C LYS A 315 -10.80 -18.57 -0.54
N THR A 316 -9.89 -18.07 0.27
CA THR A 316 -9.54 -16.65 0.32
C THR A 316 -8.16 -16.42 -0.27
N PHE A 317 -8.05 -15.37 -1.08
CA PHE A 317 -6.82 -14.95 -1.73
C PHE A 317 -6.49 -13.53 -1.28
N ALA A 318 -5.76 -13.39 -0.19
CA ALA A 318 -5.38 -12.10 0.37
C ALA A 318 -3.90 -12.07 0.75
N LYS A 319 -3.28 -10.91 0.58
CA LYS A 319 -1.91 -10.64 0.99
C LYS A 319 -1.87 -9.36 1.80
N THR A 320 -1.20 -9.44 2.94
CA THR A 320 -0.92 -8.29 3.81
C THR A 320 0.27 -7.50 3.30
N GLY A 321 0.28 -6.19 3.58
CA GLY A 321 1.44 -5.33 3.39
C GLY A 321 1.64 -4.42 4.58
N THR A 322 2.90 -4.17 4.88
CA THR A 322 3.36 -3.17 5.84
C THR A 322 4.58 -2.53 5.20
N ASN A 323 4.60 -1.20 5.13
CA ASN A 323 5.75 -0.42 4.71
C ASN A 323 6.26 0.34 5.94
N GLU A 324 7.33 -0.22 6.53
CA GLU A 324 7.92 0.28 7.76
C GLU A 324 6.85 0.62 8.81
N GLN A 325 6.84 1.86 9.29
CA GLN A 325 5.91 2.42 10.26
C GLN A 325 4.90 3.41 9.66
N TYR A 326 4.77 3.43 8.32
CA TYR A 326 4.05 4.50 7.62
C TYR A 326 2.75 4.03 6.97
N TYR A 327 2.76 2.83 6.38
CA TYR A 327 1.59 2.32 5.65
C TYR A 327 1.26 0.87 5.95
N MET A 328 -0.04 0.63 6.12
CA MET A 328 -0.65 -0.68 6.31
C MET A 328 -1.55 -0.97 5.12
N THR A 329 -1.33 -2.10 4.45
CA THR A 329 -2.10 -2.46 3.25
C THR A 329 -2.64 -3.88 3.30
N THR A 330 -3.71 -4.13 2.58
CA THR A 330 -4.20 -5.49 2.29
C THR A 330 -4.82 -5.52 0.92
N ALA A 331 -4.44 -6.51 0.13
CA ALA A 331 -4.93 -6.73 -1.22
C ALA A 331 -5.48 -8.14 -1.34
N GLY A 332 -6.54 -8.32 -2.11
CA GLY A 332 -7.08 -9.65 -2.35
C GLY A 332 -8.24 -9.66 -3.32
N PHE A 333 -8.71 -10.86 -3.66
CA PHE A 333 -9.78 -11.05 -4.62
C PHE A 333 -10.67 -12.26 -4.32
N VAL A 334 -11.89 -12.19 -4.86
CA VAL A 334 -12.73 -13.35 -5.19
C VAL A 334 -12.77 -13.47 -6.71
N PRO A 335 -12.35 -14.62 -7.29
CA PRO A 335 -12.14 -14.77 -8.73
C PRO A 335 -13.35 -14.35 -9.56
N ASN A 336 -13.13 -13.57 -10.63
CA ASN A 336 -14.18 -13.07 -11.54
C ASN A 336 -15.33 -12.27 -10.89
N LYS A 337 -15.24 -11.92 -9.60
CA LYS A 337 -16.29 -11.22 -8.86
C LYS A 337 -15.82 -9.85 -8.41
N ILE A 338 -14.79 -9.79 -7.56
CA ILE A 338 -14.28 -8.54 -7.00
C ILE A 338 -12.82 -8.70 -6.58
N SER A 339 -12.01 -7.69 -6.88
CA SER A 339 -10.68 -7.49 -6.32
C SER A 339 -10.68 -6.16 -5.59
N ALA A 340 -10.02 -6.11 -4.44
CA ALA A 340 -9.98 -4.92 -3.61
C ALA A 340 -8.62 -4.70 -2.96
N PHE A 341 -8.27 -3.44 -2.79
CA PHE A 341 -7.08 -2.98 -2.09
C PHE A 341 -7.49 -1.99 -1.01
N VAL A 342 -6.95 -2.17 0.20
CA VAL A 342 -7.08 -1.25 1.33
C VAL A 342 -5.70 -0.68 1.64
N ALA A 343 -5.60 0.64 1.76
CA ALA A 343 -4.41 1.37 2.22
C ALA A 343 -4.77 2.23 3.43
N ILE A 344 -3.89 2.24 4.43
CA ILE A 344 -4.05 3.00 5.68
C ILE A 344 -2.71 3.64 6.04
N GLY A 345 -2.74 4.90 6.45
CA GLY A 345 -1.57 5.71 6.76
C GLY A 345 -1.86 7.17 6.50
N ASN A 346 -0.83 8.02 6.46
CA ASN A 346 -1.01 9.41 6.03
C ASN A 346 -0.73 9.54 4.53
N ALA A 347 -1.76 9.89 3.77
CA ALA A 347 -1.73 9.84 2.30
C ALA A 347 -0.90 10.96 1.65
N GLU A 348 -0.56 12.00 2.41
CA GLU A 348 0.10 13.21 1.88
C GLU A 348 1.54 13.36 2.37
N VAL A 349 1.78 13.04 3.64
CA VAL A 349 3.11 13.14 4.27
C VAL A 349 3.33 11.91 5.15
N GLN A 350 4.49 11.27 5.03
CA GLN A 350 4.81 10.12 5.86
C GLN A 350 4.74 10.48 7.36
N LYS A 351 3.81 9.83 8.05
CA LYS A 351 3.61 9.96 9.49
C LYS A 351 3.66 8.57 10.10
N SER A 352 4.54 8.40 11.07
CA SER A 352 4.68 7.13 11.77
C SER A 352 3.39 6.82 12.54
N PHE A 353 2.84 5.61 12.39
CA PHE A 353 1.74 5.12 13.22
C PHE A 353 2.20 4.46 14.52
N ASN A 354 3.50 4.18 14.66
CA ASN A 354 4.03 3.56 15.87
C ASN A 354 3.85 4.49 17.07
N ASN A 355 3.60 3.91 18.23
CA ASN A 355 3.29 4.64 19.47
C ASN A 355 2.05 5.57 19.35
N MET A 356 1.15 5.33 18.39
CA MET A 356 -0.10 6.07 18.26
C MET A 356 -1.32 5.26 18.71
N ARG A 357 -2.35 6.00 19.15
CA ARG A 357 -3.70 5.49 19.31
C ARG A 357 -4.46 5.66 18.01
N ILE A 358 -5.01 4.58 17.47
CA ILE A 358 -5.82 4.59 16.25
C ILE A 358 -7.15 3.90 16.59
N ASN A 359 -8.26 4.59 16.35
CA ASN A 359 -9.61 4.12 16.69
C ASN A 359 -9.71 3.60 18.14
N GLY A 360 -9.19 4.42 19.07
CA GLY A 360 -9.22 4.11 20.51
C GLY A 360 -8.19 3.10 21.01
N VAL A 361 -7.45 2.39 20.14
CA VAL A 361 -6.48 1.36 20.54
C VAL A 361 -5.06 1.88 20.41
N TYR A 362 -4.25 1.78 21.46
CA TYR A 362 -2.82 2.11 21.44
C TYR A 362 -1.99 0.87 21.09
N ARG A 363 -0.95 1.03 20.27
CA ARG A 363 0.09 0.01 20.06
C ARG A 363 1.45 0.68 19.92
N SER A 364 2.49 0.02 20.43
CA SER A 364 3.88 0.44 20.20
C SER A 364 4.30 0.20 18.75
N ALA A 365 3.86 -0.91 18.16
CA ALA A 365 4.06 -1.22 16.74
C ALA A 365 2.75 -1.60 16.06
N TRP A 366 2.55 -1.12 14.83
CA TRP A 366 1.44 -1.58 13.98
C TRP A 366 1.93 -2.34 12.74
N TYR A 367 1.11 -3.30 12.32
CA TYR A 367 1.28 -4.08 11.11
C TYR A 367 -0.05 -4.16 10.37
N GLY A 368 -0.02 -4.38 9.06
CA GLY A 368 -1.22 -4.40 8.20
C GLY A 368 -2.34 -5.33 8.69
N VAL A 369 -1.99 -6.40 9.39
CA VAL A 369 -2.93 -7.38 9.96
C VAL A 369 -3.85 -6.79 11.04
N TYR A 370 -3.48 -5.68 11.69
CA TYR A 370 -4.29 -5.11 12.78
C TYR A 370 -5.44 -4.21 12.32
N ILE A 371 -5.30 -3.54 11.17
CA ILE A 371 -6.31 -2.58 10.69
C ILE A 371 -6.68 -2.87 9.23
N ALA A 372 -5.71 -2.87 8.31
CA ALA A 372 -5.99 -3.02 6.87
C ALA A 372 -6.61 -4.37 6.54
N THR A 373 -6.16 -5.47 7.17
CA THR A 373 -6.71 -6.81 6.91
C THR A 373 -8.15 -6.96 7.43
N PRO A 374 -8.48 -6.59 8.69
CA PRO A 374 -9.88 -6.56 9.14
C PRO A 374 -10.78 -5.67 8.28
N ALA A 375 -10.30 -4.49 7.87
CA ALA A 375 -11.05 -3.59 6.99
C ALA A 375 -11.32 -4.24 5.62
N TRP A 376 -10.30 -4.83 5.00
CA TRP A 376 -10.45 -5.56 3.74
C TRP A 376 -11.44 -6.72 3.87
N LYS A 377 -11.29 -7.55 4.91
CA LYS A 377 -12.18 -8.69 5.17
C LYS A 377 -13.62 -8.23 5.37
N LYS A 378 -13.85 -7.21 6.19
CA LYS A 378 -15.18 -6.66 6.44
C LYS A 378 -15.83 -6.15 5.14
N PHE A 379 -15.11 -5.36 4.36
CA PHE A 379 -15.59 -4.87 3.07
C PHE A 379 -16.01 -6.02 2.15
N MET A 380 -15.13 -7.02 2.01
CA MET A 380 -15.36 -8.17 1.14
C MET A 380 -16.55 -9.01 1.61
N ASP A 381 -16.63 -9.37 2.90
CA ASP A 381 -17.75 -10.17 3.43
C ASP A 381 -19.09 -9.44 3.27
N ASP A 382 -19.15 -8.15 3.59
CA ASP A 382 -20.36 -7.33 3.47
C ASP A 382 -20.80 -7.22 2.00
N TYR A 383 -19.87 -6.95 1.07
CA TYR A 383 -20.19 -6.90 -0.36
C TYR A 383 -20.64 -8.25 -0.89
N LEU A 384 -19.91 -9.33 -0.61
CA LEU A 384 -20.21 -10.67 -1.12
C LEU A 384 -21.57 -11.17 -0.62
N LYS A 385 -21.93 -10.85 0.64
CA LYS A 385 -23.25 -11.13 1.19
C LYS A 385 -24.33 -10.32 0.49
N ALA A 386 -24.15 -9.00 0.37
CA ALA A 386 -25.15 -8.11 -0.23
C ALA A 386 -25.36 -8.39 -1.74
N ALA A 387 -24.30 -8.74 -2.46
CA ALA A 387 -24.35 -9.11 -3.87
C ALA A 387 -24.69 -10.60 -4.11
N ASN A 388 -25.00 -11.36 -3.05
CA ASN A 388 -25.31 -12.80 -3.09
C ASN A 388 -24.32 -13.62 -3.92
N VAL A 389 -23.01 -13.37 -3.72
CA VAL A 389 -21.97 -14.03 -4.49
C VAL A 389 -21.78 -15.47 -3.97
N PRO A 390 -21.98 -16.51 -4.80
CA PRO A 390 -21.84 -17.89 -4.36
C PRO A 390 -20.40 -18.21 -3.95
N ILE A 391 -20.22 -19.19 -3.07
CA ILE A 391 -18.90 -19.72 -2.73
C ILE A 391 -18.40 -20.58 -3.89
N ASP A 392 -17.20 -20.27 -4.36
CA ASP A 392 -16.46 -21.06 -5.35
C ASP A 392 -15.03 -21.24 -4.82
N ASN A 393 -14.70 -22.49 -4.50
CA ASN A 393 -13.41 -22.86 -3.92
C ASN A 393 -12.50 -23.57 -4.94
N GLU A 394 -12.89 -23.64 -6.22
CA GLU A 394 -12.16 -24.35 -7.28
C GLU A 394 -10.98 -23.56 -7.84
N TYR A 395 -10.89 -22.26 -7.56
CA TYR A 395 -9.77 -21.43 -8.01
C TYR A 395 -8.48 -21.67 -7.20
N GLY A 396 -7.32 -21.34 -7.76
CA GLY A 396 -6.01 -21.54 -7.14
C GLY A 396 -5.56 -23.00 -7.18
N LYS A 397 -5.64 -23.62 -8.36
CA LYS A 397 -5.11 -24.98 -8.64
C LYS A 397 -3.69 -24.83 -9.21
N PRO A 398 -2.64 -25.06 -8.41
CA PRO A 398 -1.28 -24.83 -8.87
C PRO A 398 -0.89 -25.80 -9.98
N ASP A 399 -0.05 -25.34 -10.91
CA ASP A 399 0.47 -26.18 -11.98
C ASP A 399 1.72 -26.93 -11.52
N SER A 400 1.77 -28.24 -11.77
CA SER A 400 2.87 -29.11 -11.32
C SER A 400 4.26 -28.64 -11.82
N LYS A 401 4.33 -27.99 -12.98
CA LYS A 401 5.56 -27.40 -13.52
C LYS A 401 6.22 -26.44 -12.54
N TYR A 402 5.42 -25.62 -11.85
CA TYR A 402 5.91 -24.58 -10.94
C TYR A 402 5.95 -25.04 -9.47
N MET A 403 5.47 -26.26 -9.20
CA MET A 403 5.52 -26.89 -7.88
C MET A 403 6.69 -27.86 -7.71
N ALA A 404 7.31 -28.30 -8.82
CA ALA A 404 8.39 -29.28 -8.81
C ALA A 404 9.70 -28.69 -8.24
N GLY A 405 10.33 -29.36 -7.27
CA GLY A 405 11.65 -28.99 -6.75
C GLY A 405 11.67 -28.78 -5.23
N GLY A 406 12.50 -29.57 -4.54
CA GLY A 406 12.93 -29.37 -3.15
C GLY A 406 12.00 -29.89 -2.06
N LYS A 407 12.20 -31.13 -1.59
CA LYS A 407 11.78 -31.51 -0.23
C LYS A 407 12.64 -30.70 0.75
N MET A 408 12.09 -29.65 1.36
CA MET A 408 12.62 -29.15 2.62
C MET A 408 12.45 -30.25 3.68
N PRO A 409 13.36 -30.40 4.65
CA PRO A 409 13.14 -31.30 5.79
C PRO A 409 11.79 -30.96 6.39
N SER A 410 10.90 -31.95 6.49
CA SER A 410 9.58 -31.72 7.07
C SER A 410 9.78 -31.34 8.53
N LEU A 411 9.56 -30.06 8.87
CA LEU A 411 9.38 -29.67 10.27
C LEU A 411 8.23 -30.53 10.82
N THR A 412 8.47 -31.22 11.94
CA THR A 412 7.41 -31.99 12.60
C THR A 412 6.28 -31.03 13.03
N PRO A 413 5.04 -31.52 13.25
CA PRO A 413 3.96 -30.69 13.80
C PRO A 413 4.38 -29.93 15.07
N GLN A 414 5.17 -30.55 15.95
CA GLN A 414 5.77 -29.91 17.12
C GLN A 414 6.72 -28.78 16.74
N MET A 415 7.67 -29.00 15.83
CA MET A 415 8.61 -27.95 15.41
C MET A 415 7.90 -26.76 14.75
N ARG A 416 6.79 -26.98 14.02
CA ARG A 416 5.96 -25.89 13.49
C ARG A 416 5.24 -25.09 14.57
N GLN A 417 4.73 -25.77 15.60
CA GLN A 417 4.04 -25.13 16.71
C GLN A 417 5.01 -24.35 17.60
N GLU A 418 6.21 -24.91 17.82
CA GLU A 418 7.30 -24.31 18.56
C GLU A 418 7.88 -23.09 17.82
N ASP A 419 8.14 -23.21 16.52
CA ASP A 419 8.58 -22.09 15.68
C ASP A 419 7.52 -20.98 15.62
N TYR A 420 6.23 -21.33 15.51
CA TYR A 420 5.14 -20.35 15.57
C TYR A 420 5.06 -19.65 16.94
N ALA A 421 5.09 -20.40 18.03
CA ALA A 421 5.05 -19.86 19.38
C ALA A 421 6.30 -19.05 19.69
N GLU A 422 7.46 -19.44 19.16
CA GLU A 422 8.72 -18.71 19.30
C GLU A 422 8.74 -17.43 18.49
N GLN A 423 8.23 -17.43 17.25
CA GLN A 423 8.06 -16.21 16.46
C GLN A 423 7.07 -15.24 17.11
N GLN A 424 5.97 -15.76 17.67
CA GLN A 424 5.00 -14.93 18.38
C GLN A 424 5.60 -14.35 19.67
N ARG A 425 6.31 -15.16 20.46
CA ARG A 425 7.05 -14.69 21.64
C ARG A 425 8.15 -13.68 21.31
N LYS A 426 8.93 -13.89 20.24
CA LYS A 426 9.96 -12.95 19.78
C LYS A 426 9.35 -11.62 19.36
N ARG A 427 8.24 -11.63 18.63
CA ARG A 427 7.50 -10.40 18.29
C ARG A 427 7.01 -9.66 19.54
N ASP A 428 6.50 -10.38 20.54
CA ASP A 428 6.04 -9.78 21.79
C ASP A 428 7.22 -9.28 22.66
N GLU A 429 8.35 -9.99 22.67
CA GLU A 429 9.57 -9.61 23.39
C GLU A 429 10.26 -8.41 22.75
N ASP A 430 10.35 -8.34 21.43
CA ASP A 430 10.92 -7.20 20.73
C ASP A 430 10.05 -5.96 20.91
N ALA A 431 8.71 -6.12 20.90
CA ALA A 431 7.80 -5.04 21.26
C ALA A 431 8.03 -4.53 22.70
N ARG A 432 8.39 -5.41 23.64
CA ARG A 432 8.74 -5.04 25.02
C ARG A 432 10.12 -4.40 25.13
N ARG A 433 11.13 -4.92 24.40
CA ARG A 433 12.50 -4.36 24.39
C ARG A 433 12.53 -2.98 23.79
N GLN A 434 11.79 -2.77 22.69
CA GLN A 434 11.64 -1.44 22.11
C GLN A 434 10.94 -0.48 23.08
N ALA A 435 9.86 -0.93 23.74
CA ALA A 435 9.19 -0.11 24.76
C ALA A 435 10.10 0.26 25.94
N ALA A 436 11.01 -0.64 26.35
CA ALA A 436 11.99 -0.37 27.39
C ALA A 436 13.08 0.61 26.94
N GLN A 437 13.51 0.55 25.68
CA GLN A 437 14.47 1.50 25.10
C GLN A 437 13.85 2.89 24.96
N ASP A 438 12.59 2.96 24.54
CA ASP A 438 11.85 4.22 24.40
C ASP A 438 11.59 4.86 25.78
N GLN A 439 11.30 4.06 26.82
CA GLN A 439 11.23 4.55 28.21
C GLN A 439 12.58 5.04 28.75
N ALA A 440 13.67 4.36 28.42
CA ALA A 440 15.01 4.81 28.80
C ALA A 440 15.37 6.15 28.13
N GLN A 441 14.98 6.35 26.87
CA GLN A 441 15.16 7.62 26.16
C GLN A 441 14.24 8.72 26.71
N ALA A 442 12.99 8.41 27.07
CA ALA A 442 12.08 9.37 27.70
C ALA A 442 12.58 9.82 29.09
N ASN A 443 13.16 8.91 29.88
CA ASN A 443 13.76 9.24 31.17
C ASN A 443 15.05 10.06 31.05
N GLN A 444 15.80 9.91 29.95
CA GLN A 444 16.95 10.78 29.66
C GLN A 444 16.54 12.17 29.18
N GLY A 445 15.37 12.29 28.50
CA GLY A 445 14.80 13.59 28.12
C GLY A 445 14.13 14.36 29.26
N ALA A 446 13.68 13.66 30.32
CA ALA A 446 13.07 14.29 31.50
C ALA A 446 14.10 14.82 32.52
N ALA A 447 15.38 14.48 32.37
CA ALA A 447 16.45 14.96 33.25
C ALA A 447 17.07 16.31 32.82
N SER A 448 16.58 16.92 31.73
CA SER A 448 17.14 18.17 31.18
C SER A 448 16.22 19.40 31.24
N THR A 449 15.12 19.36 32.01
CA THR A 449 14.28 20.56 32.24
C THR A 449 14.29 20.95 33.71
N ASP A 450 15.11 21.94 34.05
CA ASP A 450 15.19 22.58 35.36
C ASP A 450 14.11 23.68 35.45
N PRO A 451 13.15 23.63 36.39
CA PRO A 451 12.17 24.69 36.56
C PRO A 451 12.66 25.72 37.59
N ALA A 452 12.86 26.95 37.12
CA ALA A 452 13.01 28.11 37.97
C ALA A 452 11.70 28.46 38.69
N THR A 453 11.81 28.69 40.01
CA THR A 453 11.25 29.79 40.84
C THR A 453 10.55 29.35 42.14
N GLY A 454 10.95 30.00 43.25
CA GLY A 454 10.07 30.33 44.37
C GLY A 454 10.48 29.79 45.74
N GLY A 455 11.13 30.64 46.57
CA GLY A 455 11.30 30.36 48.00
C GLY A 455 12.15 31.38 48.76
N SER A 456 11.50 32.38 49.37
CA SER A 456 12.10 33.34 50.31
C SER A 456 12.53 32.71 51.63
N SER A 457 13.72 33.05 52.16
CA SER A 457 13.92 33.42 53.57
C SER A 457 15.36 33.91 53.87
N VAL A 458 15.41 35.21 54.18
CA VAL A 458 16.23 35.97 55.14
C VAL A 458 17.34 35.22 55.92
N THR A 459 18.60 35.69 55.82
CA THR A 459 19.44 36.35 56.87
C THR A 459 20.93 36.25 56.52
N GLY A 460 21.68 37.33 56.72
CA GLY A 460 23.15 37.28 56.77
C GLY A 460 23.87 38.47 56.13
N ASP A 461 24.27 39.42 56.97
CA ASP A 461 25.04 40.65 56.69
C ASP A 461 26.34 40.47 55.90
N GLY A 462 26.73 41.52 55.16
CA GLY A 462 28.07 41.65 54.57
C GLY A 462 28.28 42.90 53.72
N ARG A 463 28.75 43.98 54.36
CA ARG A 463 29.06 45.33 53.85
C ARG A 463 30.07 45.42 52.68
N THR A 464 29.95 46.55 51.94
CA THR A 464 30.99 47.37 51.25
C THR A 464 31.70 46.76 50.02
N SER A 465 32.09 47.46 48.94
CA SER A 465 31.97 48.83 48.41
C SER A 465 32.72 48.86 47.05
N THR A 466 32.33 49.77 46.11
CA THR A 466 33.16 50.40 45.03
C THR A 466 33.81 49.48 43.95
N SER A 467 34.01 49.82 42.67
CA SER A 467 33.77 50.96 41.78
C SER A 467 34.35 50.59 40.39
N SER A 468 33.94 51.31 39.33
CA SER A 468 34.56 51.44 37.99
C SER A 468 34.46 50.23 37.05
N GLY A 469 34.21 50.36 35.74
CA GLY A 469 34.15 51.51 34.84
C GLY A 469 34.56 51.04 33.42
N SER A 470 34.08 51.76 32.39
CA SER A 470 34.31 51.59 30.93
C SER A 470 33.62 50.40 30.26
N GLY A 471 32.86 50.52 29.17
CA GLY A 471 32.70 51.61 28.20
C GLY A 471 33.15 51.14 26.82
N ASN A 472 32.21 50.78 25.95
CA ASN A 472 32.26 51.16 24.53
C ASN A 472 30.90 50.90 23.85
N THR A 473 30.32 52.00 23.37
CA THR A 473 29.42 52.10 22.20
C THR A 473 30.25 51.81 20.94
N ASP A 474 29.73 51.32 19.82
CA ASP A 474 28.78 51.90 18.86
C ASP A 474 28.12 50.72 18.08
N GLY A 475 26.92 50.77 17.52
CA GLY A 475 26.12 51.91 17.07
C GLY A 475 26.01 51.91 15.53
N THR A 476 24.77 51.85 15.02
CA THR A 476 24.30 52.03 13.61
C THR A 476 24.37 50.79 12.71
N GLY A 477 23.37 50.43 11.90
CA GLY A 477 22.11 51.05 11.44
C GLY A 477 21.86 50.48 10.02
N ASP A 478 20.84 49.65 9.79
CA ASP A 478 19.45 49.99 9.41
C ASP A 478 19.20 50.10 7.89
N THR A 479 18.08 49.50 7.43
CA THR A 479 17.29 49.74 6.19
C THR A 479 17.94 49.54 4.80
N SER A 480 17.27 49.21 3.69
CA SER A 480 15.90 48.79 3.31
C SER A 480 15.89 48.45 1.79
N SER A 481 14.83 47.77 1.34
CA SER A 481 14.06 47.99 0.08
C SER A 481 14.67 47.76 -1.33
N ASP A 482 14.00 46.83 -2.03
CA ASP A 482 13.34 46.93 -3.35
C ASP A 482 14.08 46.88 -4.71
N ASP A 483 13.37 46.18 -5.62
CA ASP A 483 13.31 46.20 -7.09
C ASP A 483 14.49 45.70 -7.95
N ASN A 484 14.29 44.51 -8.55
CA ASN A 484 14.01 44.35 -10.00
C ASN A 484 13.52 42.93 -10.35
#